data_AF-A0A395I8B4-F1
#
_entry.id   AF-A0A395I8B4-F1
#
_cell.length_a   1.000
_cell.length_b   1.000
_cell.length_c   1.000
_cell.angle_alpha   90.00
_cell.angle_beta   90.00
_cell.angle_gamma   90.00
#
_symmetry.space_group_name_H-M   'P 1'
#
loop_
_entity.id
_entity.type
_entity.pdbx_description
1 polymer ?
#
loop_
_entity_poly.entity_id
_entity_poly.type
_entity_poly.pdbx_seq_one_letter_code
_entity_poly.pdbx_strand_id
1 'polypeptide(L)'
;MQAGVPCNVELFYPDGPWPAPGGEELDVRAWGFGDFERGLIKGLDISVLKIVGILDQHGPFSGIMGFSTGAAVAAIIASILERPERIQTFIRDTPMKASWCSSSGNSRRTD
;
A
#
# COMPACT_ATOMS: atom_id res chain seq x y z
N MET A 1 -24.89 -19.70 26.96
CA MET A 1 -24.85 -19.88 25.50
C MET A 1 -24.13 -18.66 24.93
N GLN A 2 -22.85 -18.80 24.58
CA GLN A 2 -22.07 -17.68 24.03
C GLN A 2 -22.35 -17.66 22.53
N ALA A 3 -22.98 -16.59 22.04
CA ALA A 3 -23.19 -16.39 20.61
C ALA A 3 -21.82 -16.28 19.94
N GLY A 4 -21.53 -17.18 19.01
CA GLY A 4 -20.33 -17.10 18.20
C GLY A 4 -20.30 -15.76 17.47
N VAL A 5 -19.20 -15.03 17.61
CA VAL A 5 -18.95 -13.80 16.85
C VAL A 5 -19.06 -14.17 15.37
N PRO A 6 -19.98 -13.58 14.59
CA PRO A 6 -20.02 -13.85 13.16
C PRO A 6 -18.69 -13.38 12.55
N CYS A 7 -17.96 -14.29 11.91
CA CYS A 7 -16.76 -13.96 11.15
C CYS A 7 -17.18 -13.21 9.87
N ASN A 8 -17.53 -11.94 9.99
CA ASN A 8 -17.73 -11.06 8.83
C ASN A 8 -16.36 -10.57 8.35
N VAL A 9 -16.01 -10.91 7.12
CA VAL A 9 -14.87 -10.30 6.42
C VAL A 9 -15.43 -9.14 5.60
N GLU A 10 -14.96 -7.93 5.90
CA GLU A 10 -15.25 -6.74 5.12
C GLU A 10 -14.07 -6.46 4.17
N LEU A 11 -14.38 -6.16 2.91
CA LEU A 11 -13.38 -5.96 1.86
C LEU A 11 -13.48 -4.53 1.34
N PHE A 12 -12.35 -3.84 1.36
CA PHE A 12 -12.20 -2.50 0.80
C PHE A 12 -11.52 -2.59 -0.56
N TYR A 13 -12.20 -2.08 -1.61
CA TYR A 13 -11.74 -2.18 -2.99
C TYR A 13 -11.44 -0.78 -3.55
N PRO A 14 -10.19 -0.29 -3.42
CA PRO A 14 -9.80 0.96 -4.05
C PRO A 14 -9.49 0.75 -5.52
N ASP A 15 -9.77 1.76 -6.32
CA ASP A 15 -9.33 1.79 -7.71
C ASP A 15 -7.84 2.15 -7.82
N GLY A 16 -7.20 1.68 -8.90
CA GLY A 16 -5.86 2.15 -9.27
C GLY A 16 -5.84 3.66 -9.54
N PRO A 17 -4.74 4.37 -9.23
CA PRO A 17 -4.68 5.82 -9.44
C PRO A 17 -4.61 6.22 -10.92
N TRP A 18 -4.27 5.29 -11.81
CA TRP A 18 -3.99 5.59 -13.20
C TRP A 18 -5.11 5.14 -14.14
N PRO A 19 -5.44 5.89 -15.20
CA PRO A 19 -6.26 5.37 -16.30
C PRO A 19 -5.47 4.29 -17.05
N ALA A 20 -6.11 3.17 -17.38
CA ALA A 20 -5.49 2.12 -18.18
C ALA A 20 -5.36 2.58 -19.65
N PRO A 21 -4.24 2.28 -20.34
CA PRO A 21 -4.03 2.73 -21.71
C PRO A 21 -5.05 2.05 -22.63
N GLY A 22 -5.71 2.82 -23.49
CA GLY A 22 -6.76 2.32 -24.38
C GLY A 22 -8.09 1.99 -23.67
N GLY A 23 -8.22 2.30 -22.39
CA GLY A 23 -9.43 2.09 -21.58
C GLY A 23 -10.04 3.37 -21.04
N GLU A 24 -9.66 4.54 -21.56
CA GLU A 24 -10.09 5.86 -21.05
C GLU A 24 -11.61 6.03 -21.07
N GLU A 25 -12.27 5.50 -22.11
CA GLU A 25 -13.73 5.55 -22.27
C GLU A 25 -14.48 4.56 -21.35
N LEU A 26 -13.77 3.55 -20.83
CA LEU A 26 -14.33 2.47 -20.00
C LEU A 26 -14.04 2.65 -18.51
N ASP A 27 -13.47 3.79 -18.11
CA ASP A 27 -13.01 4.09 -16.74
C ASP A 27 -12.17 2.96 -16.10
N VAL A 28 -11.40 2.26 -16.93
CA VAL A 28 -10.56 1.15 -16.44
C VAL A 28 -9.33 1.73 -15.78
N ARG A 29 -9.02 1.22 -14.58
CA ARG A 29 -7.93 1.73 -13.74
C ARG A 29 -6.76 0.76 -13.64
N ALA A 30 -5.55 1.31 -13.48
CA ALA A 30 -4.30 0.58 -13.39
C ALA A 30 -3.50 0.99 -12.15
N TRP A 31 -2.76 0.01 -11.60
CA TRP A 31 -1.84 0.20 -10.48
C TRP A 31 -0.41 0.54 -10.91
N GLY A 32 -0.15 0.50 -12.21
CA GLY A 32 1.14 0.78 -12.82
C GLY A 32 1.17 0.22 -14.25
N PHE A 33 2.22 0.57 -14.99
CA PHE A 33 2.34 0.25 -16.41
C PHE A 33 3.64 -0.49 -16.68
N GLY A 34 3.55 -1.60 -17.41
CA GLY A 34 4.74 -2.31 -17.87
C GLY A 34 5.51 -1.50 -18.90
N ASP A 35 6.79 -1.28 -18.66
CA ASP A 35 7.77 -0.81 -19.62
C ASP A 35 8.64 -2.01 -20.01
N PHE A 36 8.23 -2.71 -21.06
CA PHE A 36 8.89 -3.95 -21.50
C PHE A 36 10.29 -3.71 -22.06
N GLU A 37 10.55 -2.54 -22.65
CA GLU A 37 11.85 -2.15 -23.18
C GLU A 37 12.89 -2.03 -22.06
N ARG A 38 12.46 -1.54 -20.89
CA ARG A 38 13.33 -1.37 -19.72
C ARG A 38 13.20 -2.47 -18.68
N GLY A 39 12.24 -3.38 -18.85
CA GLY A 39 11.91 -4.40 -17.85
C GLY A 39 11.43 -3.81 -16.52
N LEU A 40 10.75 -2.65 -16.55
CA LEU A 40 10.30 -1.92 -15.35
C LEU A 40 8.77 -1.83 -15.29
N ILE A 41 8.24 -1.59 -14.10
CA ILE A 41 6.84 -1.18 -13.92
C ILE A 41 6.83 0.26 -13.43
N LYS A 42 6.28 1.17 -14.24
CA LYS A 42 6.15 2.59 -13.93
C LYS A 42 4.89 2.86 -13.11
N GLY A 43 4.93 3.89 -12.26
CA GLY A 43 3.76 4.39 -11.51
C GLY A 43 3.39 3.59 -10.26
N LEU A 44 4.20 2.59 -9.87
CA LEU A 44 4.01 1.83 -8.62
C LEU A 44 4.21 2.70 -7.38
N ASP A 45 5.09 3.70 -7.44
CA ASP A 45 5.36 4.66 -6.39
C ASP A 45 4.10 5.43 -5.96
N ILE A 46 3.35 5.97 -6.92
CA ILE A 46 2.09 6.67 -6.65
C ILE A 46 1.03 5.72 -6.11
N SER A 47 0.96 4.49 -6.63
CA SER A 47 0.07 3.45 -6.13
C SER A 47 0.36 3.06 -4.68
N VAL A 48 1.64 2.89 -4.34
CA VAL A 48 2.08 2.61 -2.96
C VAL A 48 1.68 3.76 -2.04
N LEU A 49 1.95 5.02 -2.43
CA LEU A 49 1.55 6.19 -1.62
C LEU A 49 0.04 6.28 -1.43
N LYS A 50 -0.76 5.99 -2.46
CA LYS A 50 -2.23 5.95 -2.36
C LYS A 50 -2.67 4.91 -1.33
N ILE A 51 -2.11 3.70 -1.36
CA ILE A 51 -2.46 2.64 -0.40
C ILE A 51 -2.03 3.04 1.02
N VAL A 52 -0.84 3.62 1.21
CA VAL A 52 -0.41 4.14 2.52
C VAL A 52 -1.42 5.16 3.06
N GLY A 53 -1.90 6.07 2.22
CA GLY A 53 -2.95 7.03 2.63
C GLY A 53 -4.27 6.37 3.02
N ILE A 54 -4.68 5.31 2.31
CA ILE A 54 -5.88 4.54 2.65
C ILE A 54 -5.71 3.80 3.98
N LEU A 55 -4.55 3.19 4.22
CA LEU A 55 -4.26 2.51 5.47
C LEU A 55 -4.32 3.47 6.67
N ASP A 56 -3.84 4.69 6.50
CA ASP A 56 -3.88 5.75 7.52
C ASP A 56 -5.31 6.25 7.77
N GLN A 57 -6.11 6.45 6.72
CA GLN A 57 -7.46 7.02 6.82
C GLN A 57 -8.54 6.02 7.25
N HIS A 58 -8.43 4.76 6.82
CA HIS A 58 -9.49 3.75 6.94
C HIS A 58 -9.09 2.51 7.75
N GLY A 59 -7.84 2.44 8.24
CA GLY A 59 -7.38 1.34 9.06
C GLY A 59 -8.13 1.20 10.39
N PRO A 60 -8.00 0.05 11.07
CA PRO A 60 -7.03 -1.02 10.82
C PRO A 60 -7.51 -2.06 9.80
N PHE A 61 -6.59 -2.54 8.97
CA PHE A 61 -6.81 -3.65 8.04
C PHE A 61 -6.07 -4.90 8.51
N SER A 62 -6.71 -6.07 8.37
CA SER A 62 -6.07 -7.36 8.71
C SER A 62 -5.07 -7.85 7.65
N GLY A 63 -5.13 -7.31 6.43
CA GLY A 63 -4.24 -7.71 5.35
C GLY A 63 -4.51 -6.96 4.05
N ILE A 64 -3.62 -7.16 3.08
CA ILE A 64 -3.73 -6.63 1.72
C ILE A 64 -3.56 -7.77 0.71
N MET A 65 -4.34 -7.73 -0.37
CA MET A 65 -4.28 -8.70 -1.46
C MET A 65 -4.24 -7.95 -2.80
N GLY A 66 -3.65 -8.56 -3.82
CA GLY A 66 -3.59 -7.98 -5.16
C GLY A 66 -3.26 -9.01 -6.23
N PHE A 67 -3.49 -8.63 -7.50
CA PHE A 67 -3.19 -9.44 -8.69
C PHE A 67 -2.27 -8.66 -9.65
N SER A 68 -1.33 -9.35 -10.31
CA SER A 68 -0.39 -8.76 -11.28
C SER A 68 0.31 -7.51 -10.71
N THR A 69 0.18 -6.34 -11.32
CA THR A 69 0.72 -5.07 -10.79
C THR A 69 0.16 -4.72 -9.40
N GLY A 70 -1.10 -5.05 -9.13
CA GLY A 70 -1.68 -4.89 -7.78
C GLY A 70 -1.04 -5.82 -6.75
N ALA A 71 -0.60 -7.02 -7.15
CA ALA A 71 0.14 -7.92 -6.27
C ALA A 71 1.53 -7.36 -5.93
N ALA A 72 2.18 -6.70 -6.90
CA ALA A 72 3.45 -6.02 -6.65
C ALA A 72 3.29 -4.87 -5.63
N VAL A 73 2.25 -4.04 -5.77
CA VAL A 73 1.92 -3.00 -4.76
C VAL A 73 1.66 -3.64 -3.40
N ALA A 74 0.83 -4.69 -3.33
CA ALA A 74 0.53 -5.39 -2.08
C ALA A 74 1.78 -5.94 -1.39
N ALA A 75 2.69 -6.56 -2.15
CA ALA A 75 3.95 -7.08 -1.63
C ALA A 75 4.89 -5.97 -1.11
N ILE A 76 4.98 -4.84 -1.83
CA ILE A 76 5.76 -3.68 -1.38
C ILE A 76 5.20 -3.15 -0.04
N ILE A 77 3.88 -2.94 0.04
CA ILE A 77 3.21 -2.45 1.25
C ILE A 77 3.42 -3.42 2.42
N ALA A 78 3.20 -4.72 2.22
CA ALA A 78 3.44 -5.73 3.24
C ALA A 78 4.90 -5.69 3.72
N SER A 79 5.87 -5.59 2.80
CA SER A 79 7.29 -5.52 3.16
C SER A 79 7.64 -4.28 3.99
N ILE A 80 7.01 -3.13 3.70
CA ILE A 80 7.18 -1.88 4.45
C ILE A 80 6.55 -2.01 5.84
N LEU A 81 5.35 -2.58 5.95
CA LEU A 81 4.66 -2.74 7.24
C LEU A 81 5.35 -3.77 8.15
N GLU A 82 5.94 -4.82 7.58
CA GLU A 82 6.76 -5.77 8.34
C GLU A 82 8.06 -5.15 8.87
N ARG A 83 8.66 -4.23 8.11
CA ARG A 83 9.91 -3.54 8.47
C ARG A 83 9.87 -2.08 8.04
N PRO A 84 9.37 -1.16 8.90
CA PRO A 84 9.15 0.25 8.54
C PRO A 84 10.41 0.99 8.06
N GLU A 85 11.60 0.54 8.47
CA GLU A 85 12.90 1.05 8.02
C GLU A 85 13.07 1.00 6.49
N ARG A 86 12.41 0.04 5.81
CA ARG A 86 12.48 -0.13 4.34
C ARG A 86 11.85 1.04 3.58
N ILE A 87 10.97 1.81 4.23
CA ILE A 87 10.33 2.96 3.59
C ILE A 87 11.36 4.03 3.22
N GLN A 88 12.44 4.19 3.99
CA GLN A 88 13.47 5.18 3.70
C GLN A 88 14.26 4.82 2.44
N THR A 89 14.46 3.53 2.17
CA THR A 89 15.08 3.06 0.92
C THR A 89 14.14 3.29 -0.27
N PHE A 90 12.84 3.04 -0.10
CA PHE A 90 11.85 3.25 -1.16
C PHE A 90 11.67 4.75 -1.51
N ILE A 91 11.74 5.64 -0.51
CA ILE A 91 11.57 7.08 -0.69
C ILE A 91 12.86 7.75 -1.20
N ARG A 92 14.06 7.21 -0.95
CA ARG A 92 15.33 7.81 -1.39
C ARG A 92 15.45 7.97 -2.92
N ASP A 93 14.77 7.12 -3.68
CA ASP A 93 14.78 7.17 -5.15
C ASP A 93 13.68 8.06 -5.75
N THR A 94 12.85 8.70 -4.91
CA THR A 94 11.74 9.58 -5.33
C THR A 94 11.88 10.94 -4.63
N PRO A 95 11.93 12.08 -5.35
CA PRO A 95 12.28 13.36 -4.74
C PRO A 95 11.07 13.98 -4.01
N MET A 96 10.67 13.44 -2.85
CA MET A 96 9.81 14.18 -1.90
C MET A 96 10.17 13.86 -0.44
N LYS A 97 10.36 14.93 0.33
CA LYS A 97 10.62 14.87 1.78
C LYS A 97 9.34 14.49 2.51
N ALA A 98 9.32 13.31 3.13
CA ALA A 98 8.32 12.97 4.15
C ALA A 98 9.02 12.92 5.52
N SER A 99 8.66 13.82 6.43
CA SER A 99 9.08 13.76 7.84
C SER A 99 8.22 12.74 8.57
N TRP A 100 8.81 11.62 8.98
CA TRP A 100 8.19 10.66 9.89
C TRP A 100 8.59 10.99 11.33
N CYS A 101 7.61 11.29 12.19
CA CYS A 101 7.82 11.55 13.61
C CYS A 101 7.75 10.22 14.37
N SER A 102 8.90 9.61 14.66
CA SER A 102 8.97 8.42 15.50
C SER A 102 8.91 8.82 16.98
N SER A 103 7.73 8.75 17.60
CA SER A 103 7.65 8.78 19.06
C SER A 103 7.99 7.39 19.61
N SER A 104 9.27 7.17 19.90
CA SER A 104 9.76 5.99 20.61
C SER A 104 9.38 6.10 22.10
N GLY A 105 8.18 5.63 22.45
CA GLY A 105 7.77 5.49 23.85
C GLY A 105 8.44 4.29 24.50
N ASN A 106 9.60 4.50 25.13
CA ASN A 106 10.25 3.50 25.98
C ASN A 106 9.64 3.56 27.40
N SER A 107 8.59 2.80 27.66
CA SER A 107 8.11 2.55 29.01
C SER A 107 8.93 1.43 29.65
N ARG A 108 10.06 1.82 30.26
CA ARG A 108 10.76 0.99 31.25
C ARG A 108 9.82 0.77 32.43
N ARG A 109 9.40 -0.48 32.62
CA ARG A 109 9.05 -1.04 33.93
C ARG A 109 10.29 -0.97 34.82
N THR A 110 10.16 -0.33 35.96
CA THR A 110 10.86 -0.71 37.20
C THR A 110 9.89 -0.42 38.33
N ASP A 111 9.39 -1.52 38.90
CA ASP A 111 9.10 -1.80 40.31
C ASP A 111 8.24 -0.83 41.13
#